data_AF-A0A8J5F812-F1
#
_entry.id   AF-A0A8J5F812-F1
#
_cell.length_a   1.000
_cell.length_b   1.000
_cell.length_c   1.000
_cell.angle_alpha   90.00
_cell.angle_beta   90.00
_cell.angle_gamma   90.00
#
_symmetry.space_group_name_H-M   'P 1'
#
loop_
_entity.id
_entity.type
_entity.pdbx_description
1 polymer ?
#
loop_
_entity_poly.entity_id
_entity_poly.type
_entity_poly.pdbx_seq_one_letter_code
_entity_poly.pdbx_strand_id
1 'polypeptide(L)'
;MEGKMAKSMAISLLLHLFLLSSPSFLAFCASEAVDPRPRELRSFKIQEIKKEKGRSSCSYTVKIKTSCSSPSYTRDWISLAFGDAYNNQVYAPRLDNPSSGAFERCSTDTFKIQGPCGYGVCYLYLRRDGQDGWTPEWVKIYEPGAQSALTFYYGSRLPNGIWYGFNHCPSVSSTLTE
;
A
#
# COMPACT_ATOMS: atom_id res chain seq x y z
N MET A 1 -14.19 73.75 -18.45
CA MET A 1 -13.21 72.66 -18.73
C MET A 1 -13.21 71.58 -17.63
N GLU A 2 -14.27 71.50 -16.82
CA GLU A 2 -14.31 70.65 -15.60
C GLU A 2 -14.87 69.23 -15.81
N GLY A 3 -15.61 68.97 -16.88
CA GLY A 3 -16.30 67.67 -17.08
C GLY A 3 -15.43 66.50 -17.55
N LYS A 4 -14.18 66.75 -17.98
CA LYS A 4 -13.26 65.69 -18.49
C LYS A 4 -12.42 65.05 -17.38
N MET A 5 -12.06 65.81 -16.34
CA MET A 5 -11.22 65.35 -15.23
C MET A 5 -11.95 64.35 -14.31
N ALA A 6 -13.25 64.59 -14.04
CA ALA A 6 -14.05 63.70 -13.18
C ALA A 6 -14.25 62.30 -13.78
N LYS A 7 -14.39 62.20 -15.12
CA LYS A 7 -14.52 60.91 -15.81
C LYS A 7 -13.23 60.09 -15.76
N SER A 8 -12.07 60.76 -15.90
CA SER A 8 -10.76 60.07 -15.86
C SER A 8 -10.46 59.49 -14.48
N MET A 9 -10.79 60.23 -13.41
CA MET A 9 -10.60 59.76 -12.03
C MET A 9 -11.54 58.60 -11.69
N ALA A 10 -12.80 58.65 -12.13
CA ALA A 10 -13.76 57.56 -11.93
C ALA A 10 -13.35 56.27 -12.66
N ILE A 11 -12.84 56.37 -13.89
CA ILE A 11 -12.38 55.22 -14.67
C ILE A 11 -11.13 54.59 -14.03
N SER A 12 -10.19 55.40 -13.54
CA SER A 12 -9.00 54.91 -12.83
C SER A 12 -9.34 54.22 -11.51
N LEU A 13 -10.34 54.72 -10.78
CA LEU A 13 -10.81 54.11 -9.53
C LEU A 13 -11.53 52.77 -9.78
N LEU A 14 -12.34 52.69 -10.84
CA LEU A 14 -13.04 51.47 -11.26
C LEU A 14 -12.07 50.37 -11.74
N LEU A 15 -10.97 50.74 -12.42
CA LEU A 15 -9.91 49.80 -12.83
C LEU A 15 -9.15 49.21 -11.64
N HIS A 16 -8.88 49.99 -10.59
CA HIS A 16 -8.25 49.48 -9.38
C HIS A 16 -9.17 48.58 -8.54
N LEU A 17 -10.49 48.87 -8.50
CA LEU A 17 -11.49 48.02 -7.86
C LEU A 17 -11.64 46.66 -8.58
N PHE A 18 -11.46 46.61 -9.90
CA PHE A 18 -11.49 45.37 -10.68
C PHE A 18 -10.27 44.46 -10.41
N LEU A 19 -9.08 45.06 -10.21
CA LEU A 19 -7.84 44.31 -9.94
C LEU A 19 -7.76 43.73 -8.52
N LEU A 20 -8.50 44.30 -7.56
CA LEU A 20 -8.66 43.76 -6.20
C LEU A 20 -9.69 42.63 -6.10
N SER A 21 -10.45 42.38 -7.18
CA SER A 21 -11.50 41.36 -7.22
C SER A 21 -11.07 40.02 -7.81
N SER A 22 -9.79 39.87 -8.21
CA SER A 22 -9.27 38.57 -8.61
C SER A 22 -9.24 37.66 -7.39
N PRO A 23 -10.11 36.65 -7.28
CA PRO A 23 -9.95 35.65 -6.25
C PRO A 23 -8.60 35.00 -6.54
N SER A 24 -7.63 35.23 -5.66
CA SER A 24 -6.40 34.46 -5.68
C SER A 24 -6.85 33.01 -5.63
N PHE A 25 -6.69 32.27 -6.72
CA PHE A 25 -7.00 30.86 -6.78
C PHE A 25 -6.10 30.19 -5.74
N LEU A 26 -6.63 30.04 -4.52
CA LEU A 26 -6.08 29.14 -3.53
C LEU A 26 -6.16 27.77 -4.18
N ALA A 27 -5.03 27.35 -4.77
CA ALA A 27 -4.87 26.00 -5.26
C ALA A 27 -5.08 25.08 -4.06
N PHE A 28 -6.29 24.54 -3.96
CA PHE A 28 -6.65 23.58 -2.93
C PHE A 28 -5.88 22.31 -3.24
N CYS A 29 -4.74 22.13 -2.57
CA CYS A 29 -3.99 20.89 -2.64
C CYS A 29 -4.82 19.82 -1.92
N ALA A 30 -5.69 19.13 -2.66
CA ALA A 30 -6.44 18.01 -2.13
C ALA A 30 -5.46 16.86 -1.92
N SER A 31 -5.01 16.64 -0.69
CA SER A 31 -4.37 15.38 -0.32
C SER A 31 -5.45 14.29 -0.30
N GLU A 32 -5.38 13.30 -1.20
CA GLU A 32 -6.23 12.13 -1.11
C GLU A 32 -5.90 11.35 0.16
N ALA A 33 -6.89 11.15 1.03
CA ALA A 33 -6.72 10.30 2.20
C ALA A 33 -6.49 8.85 1.73
N VAL A 34 -5.38 8.25 2.14
CA VAL A 34 -5.11 6.83 1.90
C VAL A 34 -6.18 6.02 2.64
N ASP A 35 -7.05 5.33 1.90
CA ASP A 35 -8.05 4.43 2.48
C ASP A 35 -7.32 3.33 3.26
N PRO A 36 -7.59 3.21 4.57
CA PRO A 36 -6.87 2.26 5.42
C PRO A 36 -7.32 0.81 5.20
N ARG A 37 -8.32 0.54 4.35
CA ARG A 37 -8.86 -0.80 4.13
C ARG A 37 -8.10 -1.56 3.03
N PRO A 38 -8.01 -2.89 3.15
CA PRO A 38 -7.44 -3.70 2.07
C PRO A 38 -8.34 -3.67 0.83
N ARG A 39 -7.72 -3.74 -0.35
CA ARG A 39 -8.38 -3.66 -1.66
C ARG A 39 -8.02 -4.85 -2.52
N GLU A 40 -8.96 -5.25 -3.38
CA GLU A 40 -8.68 -6.15 -4.49
C GLU A 40 -7.75 -5.48 -5.50
N LEU A 41 -6.73 -6.20 -5.94
CA LEU A 41 -5.80 -5.77 -6.98
C LEU A 41 -5.71 -6.82 -8.07
N ARG A 42 -6.58 -6.70 -9.07
CA ARG A 42 -6.71 -7.68 -10.17
C ARG A 42 -5.50 -7.73 -11.10
N SER A 43 -4.79 -6.61 -11.23
CA SER A 43 -3.66 -6.48 -12.16
C SER A 43 -2.30 -6.43 -11.44
N PHE A 44 -2.20 -7.02 -10.24
CA PHE A 44 -0.94 -7.08 -9.51
C PHE A 44 0.08 -7.94 -10.28
N LYS A 45 1.25 -7.38 -10.56
CA LYS A 45 2.33 -8.08 -11.26
C LYS A 45 3.37 -8.52 -10.23
N ILE A 46 3.56 -9.84 -10.13
CA ILE A 46 4.72 -10.38 -9.45
C ILE A 46 5.93 -10.06 -10.29
N GLN A 47 6.83 -9.24 -9.75
CA GLN A 47 8.11 -8.98 -10.41
C GLN A 47 8.93 -10.28 -10.42
N GLU A 48 9.35 -10.70 -11.62
CA GLU A 48 10.35 -11.75 -11.72
C GLU A 48 11.62 -11.23 -11.07
N ILE A 49 12.04 -11.89 -9.98
CA ILE A 49 13.33 -11.60 -9.35
C ILE A 49 14.39 -11.99 -10.37
N LYS A 50 14.85 -11.05 -11.19
CA LYS A 50 16.14 -11.19 -11.86
C LYS A 50 17.13 -11.34 -10.71
N LYS A 51 17.68 -12.54 -10.53
CA LYS A 51 18.82 -12.76 -9.63
C LYS A 51 19.98 -11.95 -10.20
N GLU A 52 20.00 -10.67 -9.91
CA GLU A 52 21.13 -9.81 -10.19
C GLU A 52 22.29 -10.33 -9.36
N LYS A 53 23.30 -10.89 -10.04
CA LYS A 53 24.53 -11.32 -9.40
C LYS A 53 25.06 -10.16 -8.55
N GLY A 54 25.07 -10.33 -7.23
CA GLY A 54 25.61 -9.35 -6.29
C GLY A 54 24.61 -8.63 -5.38
N ARG A 55 23.28 -8.76 -5.56
CA ARG A 55 22.32 -8.24 -4.56
C ARG A 55 22.30 -9.14 -3.31
N SER A 56 22.47 -8.53 -2.14
CA SER A 56 22.30 -9.20 -0.86
C SER A 56 20.85 -9.67 -0.69
N SER A 57 20.68 -10.89 -0.19
CA SER A 57 19.39 -11.44 0.22
C SER A 57 19.12 -11.09 1.68
N CYS A 58 17.90 -10.63 1.95
CA CYS A 58 17.41 -10.33 3.28
C CYS A 58 16.41 -11.39 3.73
N SER A 59 16.50 -11.77 5.01
CA SER A 59 15.62 -12.74 5.66
C SER A 59 14.55 -12.04 6.49
N TYR A 60 13.34 -11.95 5.97
CA TYR A 60 12.20 -11.35 6.66
C TYR A 60 11.52 -12.39 7.55
N THR A 61 11.05 -11.96 8.74
CA THR A 61 10.16 -12.79 9.56
C THR A 61 8.74 -12.26 9.42
N VAL A 62 7.84 -13.12 8.97
CA VAL A 62 6.42 -12.79 8.79
C VAL A 62 5.60 -13.59 9.78
N LYS A 63 4.79 -12.92 10.59
CA LYS A 63 3.81 -13.56 11.47
C LYS A 63 2.42 -13.29 10.94
N ILE A 64 1.58 -14.30 10.88
CA ILE A 64 0.20 -14.19 10.41
C ILE A 64 -0.72 -14.74 11.48
N LYS A 65 -1.69 -13.95 11.92
CA LYS A 65 -2.75 -14.44 12.79
C LYS A 65 -3.98 -14.75 11.96
N THR A 66 -4.46 -15.98 12.05
CA THR A 66 -5.74 -16.38 11.47
C THR A 66 -6.86 -15.96 12.40
N SER A 67 -7.91 -15.35 11.85
CA SER A 67 -9.06 -14.92 12.64
C SER A 67 -9.83 -16.12 13.20
N CYS A 68 -10.45 -15.92 14.36
CA CYS A 68 -11.38 -16.90 14.93
C CYS A 68 -12.66 -17.09 14.11
N SER A 69 -12.97 -16.18 13.18
CA SER A 69 -14.07 -16.33 12.22
C SER A 69 -13.69 -17.14 10.97
N SER A 70 -12.42 -17.53 10.82
CA SER A 70 -11.95 -18.39 9.72
C SER A 70 -12.52 -19.81 9.83
N PRO A 71 -12.53 -20.62 8.76
CA PRO A 71 -12.70 -22.08 8.89
C PRO A 71 -11.72 -22.70 9.89
N SER A 72 -11.99 -23.92 10.35
CA SER A 72 -11.11 -24.62 11.32
C SER A 72 -9.68 -24.77 10.80
N TYR A 73 -9.53 -25.05 9.51
CA TYR A 73 -8.29 -25.07 8.75
C TYR A 73 -8.58 -24.69 7.30
N THR A 74 -7.54 -24.40 6.52
CA THR A 74 -7.64 -24.19 5.06
C THR A 74 -6.55 -25.00 4.36
N ARG A 75 -6.88 -25.61 3.22
CA ARG A 75 -5.91 -26.23 2.30
C ARG A 75 -5.66 -25.35 1.08
N ASP A 76 -6.26 -24.17 1.05
CA ASP A 76 -6.09 -23.22 -0.03
C ASP A 76 -4.63 -22.77 -0.10
N TRP A 77 -4.15 -22.52 -1.31
CA TRP A 77 -2.82 -21.99 -1.50
C TRP A 77 -2.80 -20.53 -1.07
N ILE A 78 -1.99 -20.22 -0.07
CA ILE A 78 -1.81 -18.86 0.40
C ILE A 78 -0.47 -18.32 -0.10
N SER A 79 -0.54 -17.39 -1.04
CA SER A 79 0.60 -16.62 -1.53
C SER A 79 0.70 -15.27 -0.81
N LEU A 80 1.93 -14.78 -0.67
CA LEU A 80 2.23 -13.48 -0.06
C LEU A 80 3.19 -12.70 -0.94
N ALA A 81 2.90 -11.41 -1.13
CA ALA A 81 3.82 -10.46 -1.73
C ALA A 81 3.86 -9.18 -0.91
N PHE A 82 5.04 -8.63 -0.66
CA PHE A 82 5.22 -7.36 0.03
C PHE A 82 6.48 -6.68 -0.49
N GLY A 83 6.62 -5.38 -0.22
CA GLY A 83 7.81 -4.64 -0.63
C GLY A 83 7.70 -3.16 -0.32
N ASP A 84 8.59 -2.40 -0.94
CA ASP A 84 8.74 -0.96 -0.72
C ASP A 84 8.44 -0.13 -1.99
N ALA A 85 8.56 1.19 -1.87
CA ALA A 85 8.34 2.14 -2.96
C ALA A 85 9.40 2.05 -4.08
N TYR A 86 10.47 1.29 -3.88
CA TYR A 86 11.61 1.14 -4.80
C TYR A 86 11.58 -0.19 -5.56
N ASN A 87 10.44 -0.88 -5.58
CA ASN A 87 10.26 -2.17 -6.26
C ASN A 87 11.09 -3.31 -5.66
N ASN A 88 11.49 -3.22 -4.39
CA ASN A 88 12.10 -4.35 -3.70
C ASN A 88 11.01 -5.33 -3.23
N GLN A 89 10.47 -6.09 -4.18
CA GLN A 89 9.40 -7.05 -3.93
C GLN A 89 9.95 -8.37 -3.38
N VAL A 90 9.40 -8.79 -2.25
CA VAL A 90 9.50 -10.15 -1.71
C VAL A 90 8.25 -10.92 -2.07
N TYR A 91 8.40 -12.13 -2.58
CA TYR A 91 7.29 -12.99 -2.99
C TYR A 91 7.47 -14.42 -2.47
N ALA A 92 6.44 -14.93 -1.80
CA ALA A 92 6.30 -16.32 -1.43
C ALA A 92 5.11 -16.92 -2.21
N PRO A 93 5.34 -17.83 -3.17
CA PRO A 93 4.26 -18.43 -3.96
C PRO A 93 3.35 -19.30 -3.10
N ARG A 94 3.89 -19.91 -2.05
CA ARG A 94 3.14 -20.68 -1.07
C ARG A 94 3.81 -20.56 0.29
N LEU A 95 3.04 -20.21 1.31
CA LEU A 95 3.54 -20.02 2.69
C LEU A 95 3.53 -21.32 3.51
N ASP A 96 2.49 -22.13 3.37
CA ASP A 96 2.35 -23.38 4.10
C ASP A 96 3.24 -24.48 3.49
N ASN A 97 3.85 -25.28 4.36
CA ASN A 97 4.35 -26.60 3.99
C ASN A 97 3.17 -27.58 4.17
N PRO A 98 2.90 -28.52 3.25
CA PRO A 98 1.78 -29.47 3.39
C PRO A 98 1.66 -30.24 4.72
N SER A 99 2.68 -30.23 5.58
CA SER A 99 2.65 -30.83 6.92
C SER A 99 2.64 -29.83 8.09
N SER A 100 2.54 -28.51 7.86
CA SER A 100 2.78 -27.51 8.91
C SER A 100 1.61 -27.20 9.83
N GLY A 101 0.38 -27.66 9.53
CA GLY A 101 -0.81 -27.26 10.28
C GLY A 101 -1.02 -25.73 10.30
N ALA A 102 -0.51 -25.05 9.26
CA ALA A 102 -0.60 -23.60 9.19
C ALA A 102 -2.05 -23.16 8.93
N PHE A 103 -2.37 -21.94 9.36
CA PHE A 103 -3.63 -21.27 9.10
C PHE A 103 -4.85 -21.90 9.78
N GLU A 104 -4.62 -22.61 10.89
CA GLU A 104 -5.69 -23.05 11.79
C GLU A 104 -6.44 -21.85 12.39
N ARG A 105 -7.72 -22.06 12.72
CA ARG A 105 -8.55 -21.02 13.33
C ARG A 105 -7.92 -20.47 14.61
N CYS A 106 -7.92 -19.15 14.77
CA CYS A 106 -7.33 -18.44 15.91
C CYS A 106 -5.81 -18.65 16.10
N SER A 107 -5.10 -19.31 15.19
CA SER A 107 -3.67 -19.58 15.33
C SER A 107 -2.83 -18.38 14.93
N THR A 108 -1.54 -18.41 15.29
CA THR A 108 -0.53 -17.52 14.74
C THR A 108 0.64 -18.32 14.20
N ASP A 109 0.87 -18.20 12.90
CA ASP A 109 1.95 -18.87 12.18
C ASP A 109 3.12 -17.90 11.95
N THR A 110 4.34 -18.44 11.88
CA THR A 110 5.56 -17.66 11.65
C THR A 110 6.36 -18.24 10.48
N PHE A 111 6.71 -17.40 9.52
CA PHE A 111 7.41 -17.75 8.30
C PHE A 111 8.71 -16.94 8.20
N LYS A 112 9.78 -17.57 7.70
CA LYS A 112 11.00 -16.87 7.28
C LYS A 112 11.06 -16.85 5.77
N ILE A 113 11.09 -15.65 5.19
CA ILE A 113 10.99 -15.45 3.74
C ILE A 113 12.22 -14.69 3.26
N GLN A 114 12.89 -15.26 2.26
CA GLN A 114 14.04 -14.63 1.62
C GLN A 114 13.57 -13.73 0.48
N GLY A 115 14.21 -12.58 0.32
CA GLY A 115 13.96 -11.67 -0.78
C GLY A 115 15.04 -10.59 -0.90
N PRO A 116 14.89 -9.66 -1.85
CA PRO A 116 15.76 -8.49 -1.90
C PRO A 116 15.67 -7.71 -0.59
N CYS A 117 16.80 -7.15 -0.15
CA CYS A 117 16.77 -6.13 0.90
C CYS A 117 16.05 -4.88 0.38
N GLY A 118 15.14 -4.34 1.19
CA GLY A 118 14.37 -3.13 0.93
C GLY A 118 14.71 -2.01 1.90
N TYR A 119 14.01 -0.88 1.75
CA TYR A 119 14.22 0.36 2.49
C TYR A 119 13.00 0.77 3.34
N GLY A 120 12.20 -0.21 3.78
CA GLY A 120 10.96 0.02 4.50
C GLY A 120 9.76 -0.51 3.73
N VAL A 121 9.19 -1.62 4.20
CA VAL A 121 7.97 -2.18 3.60
C VAL A 121 6.82 -1.17 3.69
N CYS A 122 6.08 -0.99 2.60
CA CYS A 122 4.92 -0.10 2.55
C CYS A 122 3.69 -0.68 1.84
N TYR A 123 3.81 -1.86 1.23
CA TYR A 123 2.67 -2.60 0.69
C TYR A 123 2.73 -4.08 1.08
N LEU A 124 1.56 -4.71 1.15
CA LEU A 124 1.42 -6.14 1.40
C LEU A 124 0.13 -6.64 0.77
N TYR A 125 0.24 -7.70 -0.03
CA TYR A 125 -0.87 -8.41 -0.62
C TYR A 125 -0.84 -9.89 -0.29
N LEU A 126 -2.01 -10.45 0.03
CA LEU A 126 -2.24 -11.88 0.15
C LEU A 126 -3.07 -12.33 -1.05
N ARG A 127 -2.86 -13.57 -1.49
CA ARG A 127 -3.73 -14.23 -2.45
C ARG A 127 -4.05 -15.62 -1.96
N ARG A 128 -5.33 -15.98 -2.02
CA ARG A 128 -5.86 -17.29 -1.68
C ARG A 128 -6.36 -17.96 -2.94
N ASP A 129 -5.92 -19.18 -3.22
CA ASP A 129 -6.43 -20.01 -4.31
C ASP A 129 -6.95 -21.34 -3.76
N GLY A 130 -8.27 -21.52 -3.83
CA GLY A 130 -8.95 -22.73 -3.38
C GLY A 130 -10.39 -22.50 -2.95
N GLN A 131 -10.98 -23.51 -2.31
CA GLN A 131 -12.41 -23.57 -2.00
C GLN A 131 -12.72 -23.46 -0.51
N ASP A 132 -11.77 -23.75 0.38
CA ASP A 132 -12.02 -23.79 1.82
C ASP A 132 -12.29 -22.37 2.36
N GLY A 133 -11.59 -21.38 1.80
CA GLY A 133 -11.58 -20.01 2.26
C GLY A 133 -10.67 -19.80 3.46
N TRP A 134 -10.36 -18.53 3.76
CA TRP A 134 -9.49 -18.17 4.88
C TRP A 134 -9.65 -16.69 5.23
N THR A 135 -9.58 -16.38 6.52
CA THR A 135 -9.73 -15.02 7.06
C THR A 135 -8.51 -14.67 7.91
N PRO A 136 -7.54 -13.89 7.39
CA PRO A 136 -6.48 -13.34 8.21
C PRO A 136 -7.01 -12.24 9.13
N GLU A 137 -6.57 -12.21 10.38
CA GLU A 137 -6.79 -11.09 11.29
C GLU A 137 -5.75 -10.00 11.05
N TRP A 138 -4.47 -10.37 11.08
CA TRP A 138 -3.36 -9.46 10.79
C TRP A 138 -2.14 -10.20 10.23
N VAL A 139 -1.28 -9.44 9.55
CA VAL A 139 0.06 -9.83 9.13
C VAL A 139 1.07 -8.86 9.72
N LYS A 140 2.12 -9.38 10.36
CA LYS A 140 3.26 -8.62 10.89
C LYS A 140 4.52 -8.96 10.11
N ILE A 141 5.23 -7.95 9.64
CA ILE A 141 6.53 -8.10 9.00
C ILE A 141 7.61 -7.51 9.89
N TYR A 142 8.63 -8.32 10.17
CA TYR A 142 9.88 -7.90 10.79
C TYR A 142 10.95 -7.87 9.71
N GLU A 143 11.41 -6.67 9.36
CA GLU A 143 12.54 -6.49 8.46
C GLU A 143 13.86 -6.84 9.16
N PRO A 144 14.90 -7.26 8.43
CA PRO A 144 16.20 -7.55 9.03
C PRO A 144 16.75 -6.34 9.80
N GLY A 145 17.08 -6.55 11.08
CA GLY A 145 17.61 -5.50 11.93
C GLY A 145 16.58 -4.47 12.44
N ALA A 146 15.31 -4.60 12.07
CA ALA A 146 14.26 -3.71 12.57
C ALA A 146 13.92 -4.02 14.05
N GLN A 147 13.76 -2.95 14.84
CA GLN A 147 13.36 -3.05 16.25
C GLN A 147 11.86 -3.27 16.44
N SER A 148 11.05 -2.87 15.46
CA SER A 148 9.59 -2.97 15.46
C SER A 148 9.08 -3.63 14.18
N ALA A 149 7.88 -4.19 14.26
CA ALA A 149 7.21 -4.79 13.12
C ALA A 149 6.17 -3.84 12.50
N LEU A 150 6.05 -3.89 11.18
CA LEU A 150 4.92 -3.30 10.47
C LEU A 150 3.73 -4.27 10.50
N THR A 151 2.54 -3.77 10.85
CA THR A 151 1.33 -4.59 10.98
C THR A 151 0.26 -4.17 9.98
N PHE A 152 -0.30 -5.13 9.26
CA PHE A 152 -1.42 -4.97 8.32
C PHE A 152 -2.65 -5.72 8.84
N TYR A 153 -3.78 -5.04 9.04
CA TYR A 153 -4.99 -5.60 9.65
C TYR A 153 -6.07 -5.89 8.60
N TYR A 154 -6.42 -7.16 8.40
CA TYR A 154 -7.36 -7.59 7.36
C TYR A 154 -8.80 -7.73 7.88
N GLY A 155 -9.04 -8.66 8.81
CA GLY A 155 -10.34 -8.86 9.46
C GLY A 155 -11.48 -9.38 8.56
N SER A 156 -11.21 -9.68 7.29
CA SER A 156 -12.19 -10.10 6.29
C SER A 156 -11.72 -11.33 5.51
N ARG A 157 -12.67 -12.14 5.04
CA ARG A 157 -12.39 -13.35 4.26
C ARG A 157 -11.77 -12.97 2.92
N LEU A 158 -10.67 -13.61 2.54
CA LEU A 158 -9.99 -13.30 1.28
C LEU A 158 -10.80 -13.78 0.06
N PRO A 159 -10.90 -12.97 -1.02
CA PRO A 159 -11.45 -13.42 -2.29
C PRO A 159 -10.60 -14.55 -2.89
N ASN A 160 -11.22 -15.37 -3.75
CA ASN A 160 -10.53 -16.47 -4.41
C ASN A 160 -9.80 -15.97 -5.67
N GLY A 161 -8.52 -16.30 -5.82
CA GLY A 161 -7.72 -16.05 -7.02
C GLY A 161 -7.39 -14.58 -7.30
N ILE A 162 -7.60 -13.69 -6.33
CA ILE A 162 -7.35 -12.25 -6.46
C ILE A 162 -6.39 -11.81 -5.36
N TRP A 163 -5.40 -10.99 -5.72
CA TRP A 163 -4.53 -10.33 -4.74
C TRP A 163 -5.33 -9.30 -3.94
N TYR A 164 -5.25 -9.37 -2.62
CA TYR A 164 -6.00 -8.54 -1.69
C TYR A 164 -5.09 -8.00 -0.61
N GLY A 165 -5.11 -6.69 -0.36
CA GLY A 165 -4.21 -6.09 0.62
C GLY A 165 -4.05 -4.59 0.50
N PHE A 166 -2.89 -4.10 0.92
CA PHE A 166 -2.62 -2.69 1.21
C PHE A 166 -1.50 -2.16 0.33
N ASN A 167 -1.61 -0.91 -0.07
CA ASN A 167 -0.50 -0.11 -0.59
C ASN A 167 -0.53 1.25 0.09
N HIS A 168 0.42 1.46 0.97
CA HIS A 168 0.67 2.70 1.70
C HIS A 168 2.00 3.32 1.30
N CYS A 169 2.55 2.90 0.16
CA CYS A 169 3.76 3.50 -0.34
C CYS A 169 3.51 4.97 -0.66
N PRO A 170 4.45 5.87 -0.33
CA PRO A 170 4.37 7.24 -0.77
C PRO A 170 4.19 7.25 -2.28
N SER A 171 3.15 7.93 -2.76
CA SER A 171 3.08 8.29 -4.17
C SER A 171 4.35 9.07 -4.47
N VAL A 172 5.19 8.54 -5.37
CA VAL A 172 6.32 9.30 -5.88
C VAL A 172 5.69 10.43 -6.67
N SER A 173 5.46 11.58 -6.03
CA SER A 173 5.19 12.81 -6.75
C SER A 173 6.33 12.94 -7.74
N SER A 174 6.01 12.95 -9.02
CA SER A 174 6.93 13.25 -10.11
C SER A 174 7.37 14.71 -9.97
N THR A 175 8.20 14.97 -8.96
CA THR A 175 8.88 16.23 -8.68
C THR A 175 10.38 15.96 -8.68
N LEU A 176 10.83 15.33 -9.76
CA LEU A 176 12.19 15.41 -10.28
C LEU A 176 12.05 15.27 -11.81
N THR A 177 12.67 16.19 -12.55
CA THR A 177 12.54 16.54 -13.99
C THR A 177 11.41 17.55 -14.25
N GLU A 178 11.64 18.81 -14.61
CA GLU A 178 12.84 19.52 -15.09
C GLU A 178 12.68 21.03 -14.78
#